data_AF-A0A0C9UFT3-F1
#
_entry.id   AF-A0A0C9UFT3-F1
#
_cell.length_a   1.000
_cell.length_b   1.000
_cell.length_c   1.000
_cell.angle_alpha   90.00
_cell.angle_beta   90.00
_cell.angle_gamma   90.00
#
_symmetry.space_group_name_H-M   'P 1'
#
loop_
_entity.id
_entity.type
_entity.pdbx_description
1 polymer ?
#
loop_
_entity_poly.entity_id
_entity_poly.type
_entity_poly.pdbx_seq_one_letter_code
_entity_poly.pdbx_strand_id
1 'polypeptide(L)'
;MASFQPADFSDRYYILADHTTLDSLVPMVISSCSPSSKNIISTPFINSSLSPPSPLQIIQYYRASSIALGLERYNNSRVWSNDSRVPDSLLPNIKDVRFLPCVNTSIDQNALLIDEAESVSMSGTLMGILVLVHLARAFV
;
A
#
# COMPACT_ATOMS: atom_id res chain seq x y z
N MET A 1 4.21 10.80 3.15
CA MET A 1 3.20 10.76 2.06
C MET A 1 3.90 10.94 0.73
N ALA A 2 3.44 10.26 -0.31
CA ALA A 2 3.89 10.43 -1.68
C ALA A 2 2.67 10.64 -2.60
N SER A 3 2.78 11.54 -3.58
CA SER A 3 1.70 11.85 -4.51
C SER A 3 1.99 11.34 -5.92
N PHE A 4 1.02 10.71 -6.55
CA PHE A 4 1.13 10.13 -7.88
C PHE A 4 0.02 10.64 -8.79
N GLN A 5 0.33 10.77 -10.08
CA GLN A 5 -0.66 11.03 -11.12
C GLN A 5 -0.37 10.11 -12.32
N PRO A 6 -1.41 9.60 -13.01
CA PRO A 6 -1.26 8.91 -14.27
C PRO A 6 -0.70 9.87 -15.34
N ALA A 7 -0.23 9.31 -16.45
CA ALA A 7 0.37 10.06 -17.55
C ALA A 7 -0.58 11.10 -18.18
N ASP A 8 -1.90 10.89 -18.07
CA ASP A 8 -2.94 11.81 -18.55
C ASP A 8 -3.35 12.88 -17.52
N PHE A 9 -2.72 12.88 -16.33
CA PHE A 9 -2.98 13.81 -15.22
C PHE A 9 -4.44 13.81 -14.71
N SER A 10 -5.21 12.78 -15.04
CA SER A 10 -6.66 12.77 -14.81
C SER A 10 -7.08 12.75 -13.34
N ASP A 11 -6.35 12.02 -12.51
CA ASP A 11 -6.61 11.85 -11.08
C ASP A 11 -5.30 11.94 -10.28
N ARG A 12 -5.39 12.26 -9.00
CA ARG A 12 -4.23 12.32 -8.10
C ARG A 12 -4.42 11.38 -6.92
N TYR A 13 -3.40 10.57 -6.69
CA TYR A 13 -3.38 9.53 -5.67
C TYR A 13 -2.34 9.87 -4.62
N TYR A 14 -2.60 9.48 -3.37
CA TYR A 14 -1.67 9.66 -2.27
C TYR A 14 -1.42 8.32 -1.60
N ILE A 15 -0.15 7.99 -1.39
CA ILE A 15 0.23 6.89 -0.51
C ILE A 15 0.71 7.50 0.81
N LEU A 16 0.05 7.13 1.90
CA LEU A 16 0.45 7.47 3.25
C LEU A 16 0.97 6.22 3.95
N ALA A 17 2.21 6.27 4.38
CA ALA A 17 2.89 5.25 5.15
C ALA A 17 4.05 5.91 5.93
N ASP A 18 4.77 5.13 6.73
CA ASP A 18 6.03 5.59 7.32
C ASP A 18 7.10 5.86 6.24
N HIS A 19 8.17 6.55 6.63
CA HIS A 19 9.21 6.98 5.70
C HIS A 19 9.94 5.81 5.04
N THR A 20 10.26 4.76 5.80
CA THR A 20 11.01 3.61 5.28
C THR A 20 10.19 2.82 4.27
N THR A 21 8.89 2.64 4.53
CA THR A 21 7.96 2.00 3.59
C THR A 21 7.82 2.82 2.30
N LEU A 22 7.74 4.14 2.39
CA LEU A 22 7.67 4.97 1.18
C LEU A 22 8.95 4.93 0.36
N ASP A 23 10.13 4.92 1.00
CA ASP A 23 11.41 4.84 0.31
C ASP A 23 11.57 3.54 -0.49
N SER A 24 11.04 2.43 0.02
CA SER A 24 11.01 1.16 -0.73
C SER A 24 9.91 1.10 -1.79
N LEU A 25 8.73 1.67 -1.51
CA LEU A 25 7.54 1.50 -2.35
C LEU A 25 7.46 2.49 -3.52
N VAL A 26 7.86 3.75 -3.32
CA VAL A 26 7.78 4.79 -4.35
C VAL A 26 8.54 4.40 -5.63
N PRO A 27 9.79 3.90 -5.56
CA PRO A 27 10.50 3.44 -6.76
C PRO A 27 9.77 2.31 -7.50
N MET A 28 9.15 1.38 -6.75
CA MET A 28 8.39 0.26 -7.33
C MET A 28 7.14 0.74 -8.06
N VAL A 29 6.39 1.69 -7.48
CA VAL A 29 5.23 2.29 -8.15
C VAL A 29 5.67 3.07 -9.39
N ILE A 30 6.80 3.78 -9.35
CA ILE A 30 7.34 4.50 -10.52
C ILE A 30 7.70 3.52 -11.64
N SER A 31 8.38 2.42 -11.32
CA SER A 31 8.79 1.43 -12.33
C SER A 31 7.62 0.66 -12.93
N SER A 32 6.64 0.30 -12.11
CA SER A 32 5.51 -0.56 -12.53
C SER A 32 4.39 0.22 -13.21
N CYS A 33 4.08 1.42 -12.72
CA CYS A 33 2.88 2.16 -13.13
C CYS A 33 3.17 3.37 -14.02
N SER A 34 4.44 3.73 -14.24
CA SER A 34 4.86 4.84 -15.11
C SER A 34 4.04 6.12 -14.91
N PRO A 35 4.01 6.69 -13.69
CA PRO A 35 3.32 7.95 -13.41
C PRO A 35 3.88 9.10 -14.26
N SER A 36 3.13 10.20 -14.33
CA SER A 36 3.53 11.39 -15.09
C SER A 36 4.84 12.03 -14.63
N SER A 37 5.20 11.86 -13.34
CA SER A 37 6.49 12.27 -12.79
C SER A 37 7.27 11.08 -12.26
N LYS A 38 8.55 11.01 -12.61
CA LYS A 38 9.50 10.05 -12.01
C LYS A 38 10.23 10.61 -10.78
N ASN A 39 10.12 11.92 -10.54
CA ASN A 39 10.74 12.59 -9.40
C ASN A 39 9.70 12.81 -8.31
N ILE A 40 9.33 11.71 -7.63
CA ILE A 40 8.36 11.73 -6.55
C ILE A 40 9.13 11.69 -5.24
N ILE A 41 8.99 12.75 -4.45
CA ILE A 41 9.66 12.89 -3.15
C ILE A 41 8.61 12.71 -2.06
N SER A 42 8.90 11.83 -1.12
CA SER A 42 8.08 11.62 0.06
C SER A 42 8.18 12.82 1.00
N THR A 43 7.04 13.33 1.46
CA THR A 43 6.98 14.43 2.42
C THR A 43 6.31 13.99 3.72
N PRO A 44 6.68 14.55 4.88
CA PRO A 44 5.96 14.28 6.12
C PRO A 44 4.48 14.65 5.99
N PHE A 45 3.61 13.79 6.51
CA PHE A 45 2.20 14.14 6.63
C PHE A 45 2.03 15.15 7.76
N ILE A 46 1.35 16.26 7.45
CA ILE A 46 1.01 17.30 8.43
C ILE A 46 -0.49 17.19 8.65
N ASN A 47 -0.90 16.92 9.89
CA ASN A 47 -2.31 16.83 10.27
C ASN A 47 -2.94 18.23 10.30
N SER A 48 -3.30 18.73 9.12
CA SER A 48 -4.15 19.91 8.95
C SER A 48 -5.41 19.50 8.20
N SER A 49 -6.54 20.15 8.50
CA SER A 49 -7.83 19.86 7.86
C SER A 49 -7.83 20.06 6.34
N LEU A 50 -6.79 20.71 5.79
CA LEU A 50 -6.59 20.99 4.37
C LEU A 50 -5.50 20.11 3.72
N SER A 51 -4.75 19.34 4.51
CA SER A 51 -3.62 18.54 4.01
C SER A 51 -4.09 17.15 3.57
N PRO A 52 -3.90 16.77 2.29
CA PRO A 52 -4.18 15.41 1.87
C PRO A 52 -3.14 14.42 2.42
N PRO A 53 -3.49 13.12 2.48
CA PRO A 53 -4.85 12.62 2.32
C PRO A 53 -5.67 12.85 3.60
N SER A 54 -6.88 13.41 3.46
CA SER A 54 -7.88 13.42 4.52
C SER A 54 -8.53 12.03 4.66
N PRO A 55 -9.15 11.69 5.80
CA PRO A 55 -9.86 10.42 5.95
C PRO A 55 -10.94 10.19 4.89
N LEU A 56 -11.55 11.25 4.36
CA LEU A 56 -12.58 11.19 3.32
C LEU A 56 -12.07 10.75 1.96
N GLN A 57 -10.78 10.92 1.74
CA GLN A 57 -10.12 10.66 0.48
C GLN A 57 -9.49 9.27 0.46
N ILE A 58 -9.47 8.54 1.59
CA ILE A 58 -8.91 7.19 1.63
C ILE A 58 -9.87 6.22 0.95
N ILE A 59 -9.34 5.47 -0.02
CA ILE A 59 -10.07 4.46 -0.79
C ILE A 59 -9.65 3.04 -0.41
N GLN A 60 -8.46 2.86 0.17
CA GLN A 60 -7.98 1.55 0.61
C GLN A 60 -7.02 1.69 1.80
N TYR A 61 -7.18 0.80 2.79
CA TYR A 61 -6.24 0.60 3.89
C TYR A 61 -5.62 -0.79 3.76
N TYR A 62 -4.29 -0.86 3.77
CA TYR A 62 -3.55 -2.12 3.77
C TYR A 62 -3.14 -2.43 5.21
N ARG A 63 -4.02 -3.14 5.93
CA ARG A 63 -3.94 -3.31 7.39
C ARG A 63 -2.67 -3.98 7.88
N ALA A 64 -2.07 -4.87 7.08
CA ALA A 64 -0.84 -5.56 7.45
C ALA A 64 0.40 -4.65 7.43
N SER A 65 0.36 -3.49 6.77
CA SER A 65 1.55 -2.64 6.58
C SER A 65 1.36 -1.17 6.96
N SER A 66 0.26 -0.80 7.63
CA SER A 66 -0.05 0.60 7.98
C SER A 66 0.02 1.57 6.78
N ILE A 67 -0.32 1.09 5.58
CA ILE A 67 -0.36 1.89 4.35
C ILE A 67 -1.81 2.30 4.09
N ALA A 68 -2.03 3.55 3.71
CA ALA A 68 -3.31 4.05 3.22
C ALA A 68 -3.14 4.64 1.82
N LEU A 69 -4.02 4.25 0.91
CA LEU A 69 -4.12 4.79 -0.44
C LEU A 69 -5.32 5.71 -0.52
N GLY A 70 -5.06 6.97 -0.87
CA GLY A 70 -6.08 8.00 -1.06
C GLY A 70 -6.19 8.47 -2.51
N LEU A 71 -7.35 9.02 -2.84
CA LEU A 71 -7.70 9.64 -4.11
C LEU A 71 -8.22 11.06 -3.84
N GLU A 72 -7.57 12.07 -4.42
CA GLU A 72 -7.82 13.49 -4.14
C GLU A 72 -9.30 13.90 -4.28
N ARG A 73 -9.98 13.35 -5.30
CA ARG A 73 -11.37 13.67 -5.63
C ARG A 73 -12.39 12.78 -4.90
N TYR A 74 -11.94 11.77 -4.16
CA TYR A 74 -12.85 10.93 -3.40
C TYR A 74 -13.36 11.67 -2.16
N ASN A 75 -14.65 11.53 -1.88
CA ASN A 75 -15.30 12.18 -0.75
C ASN A 75 -16.29 11.21 -0.10
N ASN A 76 -15.81 10.50 0.91
CA ASN A 76 -16.63 9.62 1.73
C ASN A 76 -17.03 10.27 3.05
N SER A 77 -18.08 11.09 3.04
CA SER A 77 -18.62 11.70 4.26
C SER A 77 -19.16 10.69 5.28
N ARG A 78 -19.26 9.41 4.93
CA ARG A 78 -19.65 8.34 5.87
C ARG A 78 -18.59 8.04 6.91
N VAL A 79 -17.34 8.46 6.71
CA VAL A 79 -16.27 8.31 7.72
C VAL A 79 -16.61 9.00 9.05
N TRP A 80 -17.53 9.97 9.06
CA TRP A 80 -18.02 10.62 10.27
C TRP A 80 -19.39 10.12 10.76
N SER A 81 -19.98 9.13 10.09
CA SER A 81 -21.22 8.51 10.50
C SER A 81 -20.96 7.51 11.63
N ASN A 82 -21.83 7.51 12.65
CA ASN A 82 -21.81 6.47 13.68
C ASN A 82 -22.62 5.22 13.28
N ASP A 83 -23.36 5.26 12.16
CA ASP A 83 -24.11 4.09 11.67
C ASP A 83 -23.25 3.26 10.71
N SER A 84 -22.82 2.08 11.19
CA SER A 84 -21.99 1.14 10.45
C SER A 84 -22.73 0.37 9.35
N ARG A 85 -24.07 0.54 9.23
CA ARG A 85 -24.87 -0.13 8.19
C ARG A 85 -24.92 0.66 6.89
N VAL A 86 -24.48 1.91 6.91
CA VAL A 86 -24.46 2.75 5.71
C VAL A 86 -23.17 2.44 4.94
N PRO A 87 -23.26 2.00 3.67
CA PRO A 87 -22.08 1.73 2.87
C PRO A 87 -21.32 3.02 2.54
N ASP A 88 -20.03 2.87 2.26
CA ASP A 88 -19.16 3.95 1.80
C ASP A 88 -19.66 4.56 0.48
N SER A 89 -19.32 5.84 0.24
CA SER A 89 -19.56 6.49 -1.05
C SER A 89 -18.92 5.69 -2.19
N LEU A 90 -19.65 5.55 -3.30
CA LEU A 90 -19.07 4.95 -4.52
C LEU A 90 -17.84 5.74 -4.99
N LEU A 91 -16.87 5.03 -5.53
CA LEU A 91 -15.72 5.67 -6.16
C LEU A 91 -16.19 6.56 -7.33
N PRO A 92 -15.59 7.74 -7.53
CA PRO A 92 -15.86 8.55 -8.70
C PRO A 92 -15.45 7.81 -9.97
N ASN A 93 -15.95 8.25 -11.13
CA ASN A 93 -15.51 7.69 -12.40
C ASN A 93 -14.00 7.97 -12.61
N ILE A 94 -13.19 6.93 -12.49
CA ILE A 94 -11.74 6.95 -12.68
C ILE A 94 -11.45 6.96 -14.17
N LYS A 95 -10.69 7.95 -14.63
CA LYS A 95 -10.40 8.11 -16.07
C LYS A 95 -9.35 7.10 -16.54
N ASP A 96 -8.23 7.02 -15.84
CA ASP A 96 -7.23 5.98 -16.07
C ASP A 96 -7.57 4.73 -15.27
N VAL A 97 -8.36 3.85 -15.88
CA VAL A 97 -8.82 2.59 -15.28
C VAL A 97 -7.70 1.59 -15.00
N ARG A 98 -6.47 1.82 -15.47
CA ARG A 98 -5.32 0.93 -15.25
C ARG A 98 -4.40 1.42 -14.16
N PHE A 99 -4.34 2.73 -13.92
CA PHE A 99 -3.42 3.31 -12.96
C PHE A 99 -3.74 2.90 -11.51
N LEU A 100 -5.00 3.03 -11.07
CA LEU A 100 -5.38 2.63 -9.72
C LEU A 100 -5.11 1.13 -9.46
N PRO A 101 -5.53 0.18 -10.32
CA PRO A 101 -5.17 -1.22 -10.15
C PRO A 101 -3.66 -1.46 -10.11
N CYS A 102 -2.87 -0.78 -10.95
CA CYS A 102 -1.42 -0.92 -10.93
C CYS A 102 -0.82 -0.48 -9.59
N VAL A 103 -1.25 0.65 -9.05
CA VAL A 103 -0.79 1.14 -7.74
C VAL A 103 -1.20 0.15 -6.64
N ASN A 104 -2.44 -0.34 -6.67
CA ASN A 104 -2.95 -1.32 -5.70
C ASN A 104 -2.08 -2.58 -5.70
N THR A 105 -1.87 -3.20 -6.86
CA THR A 105 -1.02 -4.39 -7.02
C THR A 105 0.43 -4.13 -6.61
N SER A 106 0.97 -2.93 -6.91
CA SER A 106 2.32 -2.57 -6.51
C SER A 106 2.46 -2.49 -4.99
N ILE A 107 1.45 -2.00 -4.30
CA ILE A 107 1.41 -2.04 -2.83
C ILE A 107 1.32 -3.48 -2.36
N ASP A 108 0.39 -4.27 -2.91
CA ASP A 108 0.16 -5.65 -2.48
C ASP A 108 1.41 -6.53 -2.60
N GLN A 109 2.19 -6.36 -3.66
CA GLN A 109 3.38 -7.18 -3.91
C GLN A 109 4.62 -6.73 -3.14
N ASN A 110 4.70 -5.47 -2.71
CA ASN A 110 5.92 -4.87 -2.18
C ASN A 110 5.80 -4.41 -0.73
N ALA A 111 4.57 -4.22 -0.24
CA ALA A 111 4.33 -4.12 1.17
C ALA A 111 4.48 -5.52 1.77
N LEU A 112 5.12 -5.63 2.94
CA LEU A 112 5.07 -6.84 3.77
C LEU A 112 3.63 -7.00 4.26
N LEU A 113 2.75 -7.45 3.38
CA LEU A 113 1.44 -7.94 3.74
C LEU A 113 1.67 -9.32 4.33
N ILE A 114 1.42 -9.47 5.63
CA ILE A 114 1.25 -10.80 6.21
C ILE A 114 -0.05 -11.32 5.59
N ASP A 115 0.05 -11.99 4.44
CA ASP A 115 -1.00 -12.91 4.03
C ASP A 115 -1.11 -13.97 5.14
N GLU A 116 -2.35 -14.36 5.47
CA GLU A 116 -2.61 -15.51 6.34
C GLU A 116 -1.65 -16.61 5.94
N ALA A 117 -0.78 -17.03 6.87
CA ALA A 117 0.33 -17.90 6.61
C ALA A 117 -0.06 -18.94 5.55
N GLU A 118 0.36 -18.74 4.30
CA GLU A 118 0.49 -19.87 3.40
C GLU A 118 1.37 -20.79 4.19
N SER A 119 0.79 -21.90 4.66
CA SER A 119 1.51 -22.88 5.42
C SER A 119 2.74 -23.17 4.59
N VAL A 120 3.90 -22.68 5.03
CA VAL A 120 5.15 -22.99 4.36
C VAL A 120 5.29 -24.47 4.61
N SER A 121 4.79 -25.26 3.67
CA SER A 121 5.04 -26.69 3.60
C SER A 121 6.50 -26.81 3.20
N MET A 122 7.39 -26.48 4.13
CA MET A 122 8.77 -26.90 4.08
C MET A 122 8.70 -28.42 4.01
N SER A 123 9.00 -28.95 2.83
CA SER A 123 9.21 -30.38 2.64
C SER A 123 10.10 -30.87 3.79
N GLY A 124 9.69 -31.94 4.47
CA GLY A 124 10.29 -32.39 5.73
C GLY A 124 11.80 -32.65 5.65
N THR A 125 12.35 -32.78 4.43
CA THR A 125 13.79 -32.85 4.16
C THR A 125 14.57 -31.60 4.56
N LEU A 126 14.02 -30.39 4.40
CA LEU A 126 14.72 -29.14 4.74
C LEU A 126 14.79 -28.92 6.26
N MET A 127 13.74 -29.27 7.01
CA MET A 127 13.77 -29.24 8.47
C MET A 127 14.74 -30.27 9.04
N GLY A 128 14.83 -31.46 8.43
CA GLY A 128 15.80 -32.49 8.82
C GLY A 128 17.25 -32.03 8.68
N ILE A 129 17.58 -31.31 7.61
CA ILE A 129 18.94 -30.78 7.39
C ILE A 129 19.29 -29.71 8.43
N LEU A 130 18.37 -28.81 8.76
CA LEU A 130 18.63 -27.76 9.76
C LEU A 130 18.84 -28.34 11.17
N VAL A 131 18.06 -29.35 11.55
CA VAL A 131 18.24 -30.06 12.83
C VAL A 131 19.59 -30.79 12.86
N LEU A 132 19.97 -31.47 11.77
CA LEU A 132 21.27 -32.14 11.67
C LEU A 132 22.45 -31.16 11.72
N VAL A 133 22.35 -30.00 11.06
CA VAL A 133 23.40 -28.98 11.11
C VAL A 133 23.52 -28.38 12.50
N HIS A 134 22.40 -28.15 13.21
CA HIS A 134 22.43 -27.68 14.59
C HIS A 134 22.98 -28.72 15.56
N LEU A 135 22.64 -30.00 15.40
CA LEU A 135 23.20 -31.08 16.21
C LEU A 135 24.68 -31.29 15.91
N ALA A 136 25.10 -31.28 14.63
CA ALA A 136 26.51 -31.40 14.26
C ALA A 136 27.36 -30.24 14.82
N ARG A 137 26.80 -29.02 14.89
CA ARG A 137 27.45 -27.87 15.54
C ARG A 137 27.50 -27.94 17.06
N ALA A 138 26.67 -28.77 17.70
CA ALA A 138 26.67 -28.95 19.16
C ALA A 138 27.68 -30.01 19.64
N PHE A 139 28.28 -30.78 18.72
CA PHE A 139 29.23 -31.86 19.00
C PHE A 139 30.66 -31.57 18.49
N VAL A 140 30.94 -30.35 18.04
CA VAL A 140 32.28 -29.82 17.74
C VAL A 140 32.55 -28.64 18.66
#